data_AF-A0A8H3HS76-F1
#
_entry.id   AF-A0A8H3HS76-F1
#
_cell.length_a   1.000
_cell.length_b   1.000
_cell.length_c   1.000
_cell.angle_alpha   90.00
_cell.angle_beta   90.00
_cell.angle_gamma   90.00
#
_symmetry.space_group_name_H-M   'P 1'
#
loop_
_entity.id
_entity.type
_entity.pdbx_description
1 polymer ?
#
loop_
_entity_poly.entity_id
_entity_poly.type
_entity_poly.pdbx_seq_one_letter_code
_entity_poly.pdbx_strand_id
1 'polypeptide(L)'
;MRGNRSLLNYSFALDLSSGWIAAFVLAVLRVVSARSIQKPDLQLPSDAAENAQHTIEIFKSAYQSYKSFAWGHDSLAPLTNGYIDDRNGWGATIVDSLSTMHIMGLEAMFKEGVEFTLDIDFSKSKTDSTVSLFESTIRYIGGILSAYELDGKKDKRLVDKAQELADKLVHGWLSDNDIPYNELNFTTNQPIIEELNDACLEDWFSAFAAVAGTLVLEWSRLSEYTGNAKYRELSEKAMRRIGLLPAPFPGLPVQMVDPETNKPNGTYVTWGAGSDSYFEYLIKYGRLTNNANTVWTKQWLTAVDSSIVHLAQEAVNTNVKGIWALTWGVSTEETGSWAVA
;
A
#
# COMPACT_ATOMS: atom_id res chain seq x y z
N MET A 1 -5.16 -43.87 77.76
CA MET A 1 -4.44 -42.90 78.61
C MET A 1 -3.48 -42.09 77.73
N ARG A 2 -3.31 -40.82 78.08
CA ARG A 2 -2.77 -39.70 77.29
C ARG A 2 -1.35 -39.89 76.71
N GLY A 3 -1.10 -39.24 75.56
CA GLY A 3 0.04 -38.31 75.45
C GLY A 3 1.12 -38.57 74.39
N ASN A 4 0.89 -38.03 73.18
CA ASN A 4 1.76 -37.10 72.43
C ASN A 4 3.26 -37.41 72.22
N ARG A 5 3.71 -37.54 70.95
CA ARG A 5 4.63 -36.58 70.28
C ARG A 5 5.09 -37.01 68.86
N SER A 6 4.76 -36.13 67.91
CA SER A 6 5.50 -35.62 66.74
C SER A 6 6.22 -36.54 65.74
N LEU A 7 5.75 -36.37 64.49
CA LEU A 7 6.32 -36.72 63.18
C LEU A 7 7.70 -36.10 62.94
N LEU A 8 8.58 -36.84 62.26
CA LEU A 8 9.71 -36.33 61.47
C LEU A 8 9.62 -36.95 60.08
N ASN A 9 9.12 -36.17 59.11
CA ASN A 9 9.21 -36.47 57.68
C ASN A 9 10.29 -35.59 57.07
N TYR A 10 11.21 -36.22 56.34
CA TYR A 10 12.28 -35.61 55.59
C TYR A 10 11.73 -34.63 54.53
N SER A 11 12.21 -33.39 54.55
CA SER A 11 12.03 -32.43 53.46
C SER A 11 13.36 -32.27 52.72
N PHE A 12 13.38 -32.64 51.45
CA PHE A 12 14.44 -32.28 50.51
C PHE A 12 14.32 -30.78 50.22
N ALA A 13 15.25 -29.99 50.75
CA ALA A 13 15.42 -28.60 50.36
C ALA A 13 16.07 -28.56 48.97
N LEU A 14 15.28 -28.21 47.96
CA LEU A 14 15.80 -27.65 46.71
C LEU A 14 15.85 -26.13 46.89
N ASP A 15 17.07 -25.64 47.01
CA ASP A 15 17.44 -24.23 47.04
C ASP A 15 17.12 -23.58 45.69
N LEU A 16 15.93 -22.98 45.59
CA LEU A 16 15.53 -22.17 44.46
C LEU A 16 15.96 -20.72 44.72
N SER A 17 17.23 -20.46 44.43
CA SER A 17 17.75 -19.11 44.29
C SER A 17 16.84 -18.27 43.40
N SER A 18 16.50 -17.09 43.89
CA SER A 18 15.50 -16.13 43.41
C SER A 18 15.82 -15.43 42.07
N GLY A 19 16.58 -16.09 41.19
CA GLY A 19 17.05 -15.53 39.91
C GLY A 19 16.19 -15.85 38.68
N TRP A 20 15.34 -16.87 38.72
CA TRP A 20 14.70 -17.40 37.50
C TRP A 20 13.22 -17.01 37.34
N ILE A 21 12.56 -16.49 38.38
CA ILE A 21 11.18 -15.98 38.28
C ILE A 21 11.14 -14.57 37.67
N ALA A 22 12.25 -13.83 37.74
CA ALA A 22 12.38 -12.51 37.10
C ALA A 22 12.52 -12.58 35.56
N ALA A 23 12.93 -13.73 35.01
CA ALA A 23 13.13 -13.89 33.57
C ALA A 23 11.85 -14.21 32.78
N PHE A 24 10.77 -14.65 33.45
CA PHE A 24 9.51 -15.01 32.78
C PHE A 24 8.45 -13.90 32.83
N VAL A 25 8.63 -12.87 33.66
CA VAL A 25 7.74 -11.69 33.73
C VAL A 25 8.24 -10.53 32.84
N LEU A 26 9.43 -10.67 32.26
CA LEU A 26 9.93 -9.83 31.15
C LEU A 26 9.47 -10.35 29.78
N ALA A 27 8.33 -11.05 29.71
CA ALA A 27 7.52 -11.09 28.51
C ALA A 27 6.93 -9.69 28.33
N VAL A 28 7.74 -8.85 27.68
CA VAL A 28 7.51 -7.45 27.36
C VAL A 28 6.06 -7.25 26.96
N LEU A 29 5.24 -6.76 27.90
CA LEU A 29 4.11 -5.93 27.56
C LEU A 29 4.72 -4.73 26.83
N ARG A 30 4.91 -4.87 25.52
CA ARG A 30 5.03 -3.71 24.64
C ARG A 30 3.65 -3.09 24.73
N VAL A 31 3.48 -2.21 25.71
CA VAL A 31 2.42 -1.22 25.68
C VAL A 31 2.75 -0.41 24.44
N VAL A 32 2.17 -0.81 23.33
CA VAL A 32 2.12 -0.02 22.12
C VAL A 32 1.30 1.18 22.52
N SER A 33 1.98 2.22 22.97
CA SER A 33 1.39 3.54 23.05
C SER A 33 1.18 3.96 21.60
N ALA A 34 0.05 3.58 21.03
CA ALA A 34 -0.53 4.29 19.91
C ALA A 34 -0.77 5.71 20.42
N ARG A 35 0.25 6.58 20.30
CA ARG A 35 0.03 8.01 20.52
C ARG A 35 -1.04 8.39 19.51
N SER A 36 -2.12 9.01 19.99
CA SER A 36 -3.04 9.70 19.10
C SER A 36 -2.20 10.66 18.26
N ILE A 37 -2.06 10.37 16.97
CA ILE A 37 -1.38 11.26 16.01
C ILE A 37 -2.23 12.52 15.83
N GLN A 38 -3.55 12.38 15.99
CA GLN A 38 -4.47 13.49 16.00
C GLN A 38 -4.29 14.33 17.26
N LYS A 39 -4.15 15.64 17.07
CA LYS A 39 -4.06 16.63 18.14
C LYS A 39 -5.26 16.42 19.10
N PRO A 40 -5.03 16.21 20.41
CA PRO A 40 -6.11 15.94 21.37
C PRO A 40 -7.20 17.01 21.38
N ASP A 41 -6.79 18.26 21.14
CA ASP A 41 -7.67 19.44 21.12
C ASP A 41 -7.88 19.96 19.70
N LEU A 42 -8.02 19.08 18.71
CA LEU A 42 -8.38 19.48 17.36
C LEU A 42 -9.81 20.04 17.38
N GLN A 43 -9.95 21.36 17.33
CA GLN A 43 -11.24 22.01 17.16
C GLN A 43 -11.61 21.97 15.67
N LEU A 44 -12.71 21.30 15.36
CA LEU A 44 -13.27 21.33 14.02
C LEU A 44 -13.95 22.68 13.76
N PRO A 45 -13.91 23.19 12.52
CA PRO A 45 -14.73 24.33 12.09
C PRO A 45 -16.22 24.10 12.40
N SER A 46 -16.97 25.18 12.64
CA SER A 46 -18.41 25.10 12.99
C SER A 46 -19.27 24.47 11.89
N ASP A 47 -18.82 24.55 10.64
CA ASP A 47 -19.45 24.01 9.44
C ASP A 47 -18.99 22.58 9.10
N ALA A 48 -18.12 21.96 9.91
CA ALA A 48 -17.56 20.63 9.61
C ALA A 48 -18.63 19.54 9.43
N ALA A 49 -19.69 19.56 10.24
CA ALA A 49 -20.79 18.59 10.12
C ALA A 49 -21.62 18.80 8.85
N GLU A 50 -21.86 20.07 8.48
CA GLU A 50 -22.57 20.42 7.24
C GLU A 50 -21.74 20.01 6.01
N ASN A 51 -20.44 20.31 6.02
CA ASN A 51 -19.51 19.93 4.96
C ASN A 51 -19.39 18.40 4.81
N ALA A 52 -19.39 17.65 5.92
CA ALA A 52 -19.44 16.19 5.89
C ALA A 52 -20.73 15.68 5.22
N GLN A 53 -21.89 16.27 5.56
CA GLN A 53 -23.16 15.90 4.92
C GLN A 53 -23.18 16.25 3.43
N HIS A 54 -22.70 17.43 3.04
CA HIS A 54 -22.58 17.80 1.63
C HIS A 54 -21.70 16.83 0.85
N THR A 55 -20.59 16.38 1.44
CA THR A 55 -19.70 15.38 0.82
C THR A 55 -20.40 14.04 0.61
N ILE A 56 -21.21 13.59 1.58
CA ILE A 56 -22.02 12.37 1.46
C ILE A 56 -23.03 12.50 0.31
N GLU A 57 -23.68 13.64 0.16
CA GLU A 57 -24.66 13.85 -0.92
C GLU A 57 -23.98 13.92 -2.31
N ILE A 58 -22.79 14.51 -2.41
CA ILE A 58 -21.98 14.46 -3.64
C ILE A 58 -21.64 13.02 -4.00
N PHE A 59 -21.16 12.23 -3.03
CA PHE A 59 -20.83 10.82 -3.24
C PHE A 59 -22.06 10.03 -3.72
N LYS A 60 -23.20 10.14 -3.02
CA LYS A 60 -24.44 9.43 -3.41
C LYS A 60 -24.88 9.81 -4.82
N SER A 61 -24.82 11.09 -5.18
CA SER A 61 -25.22 11.57 -6.51
C SER A 61 -24.31 11.00 -7.62
N ALA A 62 -22.99 11.05 -7.41
CA ALA A 62 -22.02 10.49 -8.34
C ALA A 62 -22.16 8.96 -8.44
N TYR A 63 -22.28 8.26 -7.32
CA TYR A 63 -22.43 6.81 -7.30
C TYR A 63 -23.75 6.35 -7.91
N GLN A 64 -24.86 7.08 -7.70
CA GLN A 64 -26.13 6.80 -8.37
C GLN A 64 -26.02 6.94 -9.89
N SER A 65 -25.26 7.92 -10.39
CA SER A 65 -24.98 8.07 -11.81
C SER A 65 -24.16 6.89 -12.34
N TYR A 66 -23.11 6.48 -11.61
CA TYR A 66 -22.35 5.26 -11.91
C TYR A 66 -23.25 4.02 -11.96
N LYS A 67 -24.09 3.79 -10.94
CA LYS A 67 -25.05 2.67 -10.93
C LYS A 67 -26.00 2.68 -12.13
N SER A 68 -26.41 3.86 -12.59
CA SER A 68 -27.39 3.98 -13.67
C SER A 68 -26.81 3.68 -15.05
N PHE A 69 -25.51 3.96 -15.25
CA PHE A 69 -24.91 3.95 -16.59
C PHE A 69 -23.70 3.03 -16.75
N ALA A 70 -23.08 2.59 -15.66
CA ALA A 70 -21.81 1.88 -15.67
C ALA A 70 -21.72 0.77 -14.60
N TRP A 71 -22.85 0.32 -14.04
CA TRP A 71 -22.84 -0.73 -13.01
C TRP A 71 -22.12 -1.99 -13.49
N GLY A 72 -21.11 -2.42 -12.74
CA GLY A 72 -20.30 -3.60 -13.02
C GLY A 72 -19.14 -3.36 -13.99
N HIS A 73 -19.04 -2.16 -14.57
CA HIS A 73 -17.88 -1.69 -15.35
C HIS A 73 -16.92 -0.89 -14.47
N ASP A 74 -15.69 -0.70 -14.92
CA ASP A 74 -14.66 -0.09 -14.08
C ASP A 74 -14.94 1.37 -13.77
N SER A 75 -15.29 2.15 -14.80
CA SER A 75 -15.42 3.61 -14.72
C SER A 75 -16.67 4.12 -15.45
N LEU A 76 -17.30 5.14 -14.89
CA LEU A 76 -18.34 5.91 -15.58
C LEU A 76 -17.72 6.82 -16.64
N ALA A 77 -18.29 6.87 -17.85
CA ALA A 77 -18.04 7.91 -18.84
C ALA A 77 -19.15 8.97 -18.75
N PRO A 78 -19.00 10.01 -17.90
CA PRO A 78 -20.12 10.86 -17.48
C PRO A 78 -20.65 11.77 -18.60
N LEU A 79 -19.82 12.11 -19.60
CA LEU A 79 -20.26 12.96 -20.72
C LEU A 79 -21.12 12.20 -21.73
N THR A 80 -20.96 10.89 -21.81
CA THR A 80 -21.66 10.03 -22.77
C THR A 80 -22.69 9.12 -22.12
N ASN A 81 -22.83 9.17 -20.78
CA ASN A 81 -23.61 8.20 -20.00
C ASN A 81 -23.26 6.75 -20.37
N GLY A 82 -21.98 6.49 -20.62
CA GLY A 82 -21.44 5.17 -20.93
C GLY A 82 -20.48 4.69 -19.84
N TYR A 83 -19.59 3.77 -20.20
CA TYR A 83 -18.57 3.23 -19.31
C TYR A 83 -17.23 3.08 -20.03
N ILE A 84 -16.18 2.90 -19.23
CA ILE A 84 -14.83 2.56 -19.67
C ILE A 84 -14.35 1.42 -18.76
N ASP A 85 -13.83 0.35 -19.35
CA ASP A 85 -13.20 -0.76 -18.62
C ASP A 85 -11.68 -0.61 -18.68
N ASP A 86 -11.17 0.38 -17.95
CA ASP A 86 -9.74 0.73 -17.92
C ASP A 86 -8.94 -0.08 -16.89
N ARG A 87 -9.61 -0.97 -16.13
CA ARG A 87 -9.07 -1.75 -14.99
C ARG A 87 -9.52 -3.21 -15.05
N ASN A 88 -9.41 -3.79 -16.24
CA ASN A 88 -9.66 -5.20 -16.54
C ASN A 88 -11.13 -5.65 -16.44
N GLY A 89 -12.08 -4.70 -16.31
CA GLY A 89 -13.52 -4.92 -16.33
C GLY A 89 -14.07 -5.61 -15.07
N TRP A 90 -13.38 -5.47 -13.94
CA TRP A 90 -13.79 -6.09 -12.67
C TRP A 90 -14.69 -5.19 -11.82
N GLY A 91 -14.99 -3.98 -12.28
CA GLY A 91 -15.83 -3.04 -11.54
C GLY A 91 -15.03 -2.22 -10.53
N ALA A 92 -13.88 -1.67 -10.96
CA ALA A 92 -12.99 -0.86 -10.11
C ALA A 92 -13.73 0.14 -9.22
N THR A 93 -14.66 0.94 -9.76
CA THR A 93 -15.42 1.92 -8.98
C THR A 93 -16.21 1.30 -7.84
N ILE A 94 -16.74 0.07 -8.00
CA ILE A 94 -17.48 -0.62 -6.92
C ILE A 94 -16.51 -0.95 -5.78
N VAL A 95 -15.36 -1.55 -6.11
CA VAL A 95 -14.37 -2.01 -5.12
C VAL A 95 -13.67 -0.83 -4.42
N ASP A 96 -13.22 0.17 -5.18
CA ASP A 96 -12.58 1.39 -4.65
C ASP A 96 -13.53 2.21 -3.74
N SER A 97 -14.84 2.09 -3.94
CA SER A 97 -15.82 2.83 -3.15
C SER A 97 -16.20 2.18 -1.82
N LEU A 98 -15.85 0.91 -1.58
CA LEU A 98 -16.32 0.15 -0.40
C LEU A 98 -15.94 0.82 0.92
N SER A 99 -14.67 1.19 1.07
CA SER A 99 -14.16 1.83 2.29
C SER A 99 -14.81 3.20 2.52
N THR A 100 -14.99 3.98 1.45
CA THR A 100 -15.68 5.28 1.47
C THR A 100 -17.13 5.12 1.93
N MET A 101 -17.87 4.17 1.35
CA MET A 101 -19.27 3.90 1.75
C MET A 101 -19.37 3.52 3.22
N HIS A 102 -18.46 2.67 3.70
CA HIS A 102 -18.45 2.26 5.09
C HIS A 102 -18.17 3.44 6.02
N ILE A 103 -17.17 4.26 5.72
CA ILE A 103 -16.82 5.47 6.50
C ILE A 103 -17.98 6.47 6.53
N MET A 104 -18.71 6.62 5.42
CA MET A 104 -19.87 7.50 5.31
C MET A 104 -21.16 6.93 5.94
N GLY A 105 -21.15 5.69 6.46
CA GLY A 105 -22.34 5.04 7.03
C GLY A 105 -23.38 4.62 5.98
N LEU A 106 -22.98 4.43 4.73
CA LEU A 106 -23.85 4.04 3.61
C LEU A 106 -23.99 2.51 3.53
N GLU A 107 -24.48 1.90 4.61
CA GLU A 107 -24.45 0.43 4.79
C GLU A 107 -25.10 -0.38 3.67
N ALA A 108 -26.22 0.10 3.12
CA ALA A 108 -26.92 -0.62 2.05
C ALA A 108 -26.08 -0.67 0.77
N MET A 109 -25.45 0.44 0.38
CA MET A 109 -24.55 0.50 -0.78
C MET A 109 -23.29 -0.33 -0.53
N PHE A 110 -22.73 -0.25 0.68
CA PHE A 110 -21.58 -1.05 1.08
C PHE A 110 -21.85 -2.55 0.93
N LYS A 111 -22.98 -3.05 1.45
CA LYS A 111 -23.35 -4.47 1.36
C LYS A 111 -23.55 -4.92 -0.08
N GLU A 112 -24.21 -4.11 -0.91
CA GLU A 112 -24.37 -4.39 -2.33
C GLU A 112 -23.02 -4.49 -3.06
N GLY A 113 -22.10 -3.56 -2.77
CA GLY A 113 -20.75 -3.58 -3.33
C GLY A 113 -19.93 -4.78 -2.86
N VAL A 114 -20.04 -5.17 -1.59
CA VAL A 114 -19.38 -6.38 -1.05
C VAL A 114 -19.86 -7.63 -1.78
N GLU A 115 -21.17 -7.83 -1.93
CA GLU A 115 -21.69 -9.01 -2.63
C GLU A 115 -21.25 -9.02 -4.10
N PHE A 116 -21.29 -7.88 -4.80
CA PHE A 116 -20.73 -7.78 -6.15
C PHE A 116 -19.24 -8.18 -6.19
N THR A 117 -18.46 -7.70 -5.23
CA THR A 117 -17.02 -7.96 -5.15
C THR A 117 -16.70 -9.44 -4.96
N LEU A 118 -17.52 -10.14 -4.17
CA LEU A 118 -17.38 -11.57 -3.93
C LEU A 118 -17.66 -12.42 -5.18
N ASP A 119 -18.46 -11.90 -6.11
CA ASP A 119 -18.82 -12.55 -7.37
C ASP A 119 -17.80 -12.29 -8.51
N ILE A 120 -16.78 -11.45 -8.30
CA ILE A 120 -15.75 -11.18 -9.31
C ILE A 120 -14.91 -12.45 -9.55
N ASP A 121 -14.68 -12.79 -10.83
CA ASP A 121 -13.71 -13.81 -11.26
C ASP A 121 -12.37 -13.12 -11.61
N PHE A 122 -11.39 -13.19 -10.71
CA PHE A 122 -10.05 -12.61 -10.93
C PHE A 122 -9.14 -13.55 -11.71
N SER A 123 -9.58 -14.76 -12.07
CA SER A 123 -8.77 -15.68 -12.86
C SER A 123 -8.52 -15.19 -14.28
N LYS A 124 -9.33 -14.23 -14.77
CA LYS A 124 -9.30 -13.69 -16.14
C LYS A 124 -9.56 -12.17 -16.15
N SER A 125 -8.87 -11.46 -17.02
CA SER A 125 -9.28 -10.11 -17.43
C SER A 125 -10.57 -10.21 -18.27
N LYS A 126 -11.49 -9.26 -18.12
CA LYS A 126 -12.66 -9.14 -19.00
C LYS A 126 -12.39 -8.29 -20.24
N THR A 127 -11.20 -7.70 -20.33
CA THR A 127 -10.70 -6.96 -21.50
C THR A 127 -9.51 -7.69 -22.10
N ASP A 128 -9.17 -7.35 -23.34
CA ASP A 128 -7.97 -7.87 -24.04
C ASP A 128 -6.67 -7.24 -23.52
N SER A 129 -6.75 -6.33 -22.54
CA SER A 129 -5.60 -5.66 -21.93
C SER A 129 -4.84 -6.56 -20.97
N THR A 130 -3.58 -6.19 -20.73
CA THR A 130 -2.76 -6.73 -19.64
C THR A 130 -3.30 -6.27 -18.28
N VAL A 131 -2.87 -6.95 -17.22
CA VAL A 131 -3.20 -6.60 -15.84
C VAL A 131 -1.98 -5.96 -15.18
N SER A 132 -2.14 -4.72 -14.71
CA SER A 132 -1.11 -4.06 -13.91
C SER A 132 -1.11 -4.59 -12.47
N LEU A 133 0.06 -5.03 -12.00
CA LEU A 133 0.36 -5.44 -10.62
C LEU A 133 0.11 -4.30 -9.63
N PHE A 134 0.66 -3.12 -9.92
CA PHE A 134 0.54 -1.95 -9.06
C PHE A 134 -0.92 -1.49 -8.94
N GLU A 135 -1.59 -1.25 -10.07
CA GLU A 135 -2.96 -0.75 -10.04
C GLU A 135 -3.94 -1.76 -9.44
N SER A 136 -3.73 -3.05 -9.70
CA SER A 136 -4.56 -4.11 -9.11
C SER A 136 -4.34 -4.24 -7.60
N THR A 137 -3.12 -3.99 -7.14
CA THR A 137 -2.79 -4.04 -5.71
C THR A 137 -3.43 -2.88 -4.96
N ILE A 138 -3.17 -1.64 -5.35
CA ILE A 138 -3.59 -0.47 -4.56
C ILE A 138 -5.12 -0.25 -4.57
N ARG A 139 -5.81 -0.74 -5.61
CA ARG A 139 -7.26 -0.58 -5.79
C ARG A 139 -8.04 -1.78 -5.29
N TYR A 140 -7.86 -2.93 -5.93
CA TYR A 140 -8.66 -4.11 -5.62
C TYR A 140 -8.21 -4.75 -4.30
N ILE A 141 -6.93 -5.12 -4.16
CA ILE A 141 -6.46 -5.74 -2.91
C ILE A 141 -6.61 -4.74 -1.75
N GLY A 142 -6.18 -3.50 -1.94
CA GLY A 142 -6.31 -2.41 -0.96
C GLY A 142 -7.76 -2.15 -0.54
N GLY A 143 -8.67 -2.01 -1.51
CA GLY A 143 -10.11 -1.77 -1.28
C GLY A 143 -10.80 -2.95 -0.58
N ILE A 144 -10.55 -4.17 -1.04
CA ILE A 144 -11.12 -5.40 -0.46
C ILE A 144 -10.65 -5.60 0.99
N LEU A 145 -9.34 -5.47 1.26
CA LEU A 145 -8.80 -5.61 2.60
C LEU A 145 -9.27 -4.47 3.53
N SER A 146 -9.39 -3.25 3.01
CA SER A 146 -9.95 -2.13 3.77
C SER A 146 -11.41 -2.39 4.15
N ALA A 147 -12.24 -2.89 3.24
CA ALA A 147 -13.62 -3.26 3.52
C ALA A 147 -13.71 -4.35 4.60
N TYR A 148 -12.87 -5.37 4.51
CA TYR A 148 -12.77 -6.42 5.51
C TYR A 148 -12.38 -5.88 6.89
N GLU A 149 -11.36 -5.02 6.98
CA GLU A 149 -10.92 -4.43 8.25
C GLU A 149 -11.97 -3.49 8.85
N LEU A 150 -12.57 -2.62 8.04
CA LEU A 150 -13.55 -1.63 8.48
C LEU A 150 -14.85 -2.27 8.98
N ASP A 151 -15.31 -3.35 8.34
CA ASP A 151 -16.47 -4.12 8.84
C ASP A 151 -16.13 -5.05 10.02
N GLY A 152 -14.98 -4.83 10.67
CA GLY A 152 -14.59 -5.54 11.88
C GLY A 152 -14.13 -6.97 11.64
N LYS A 153 -13.55 -7.25 10.46
CA LYS A 153 -12.92 -8.53 10.11
C LYS A 153 -13.88 -9.74 10.15
N LYS A 154 -15.15 -9.51 9.79
CA LYS A 154 -16.22 -10.52 9.89
C LYS A 154 -16.29 -11.46 8.69
N ASP A 155 -16.18 -10.93 7.46
CA ASP A 155 -16.36 -11.72 6.25
C ASP A 155 -15.01 -12.12 5.62
N LYS A 156 -14.52 -13.30 5.98
CA LYS A 156 -13.24 -13.83 5.49
C LYS A 156 -13.24 -14.06 3.97
N ARG A 157 -14.40 -14.18 3.33
CA ARG A 157 -14.50 -14.36 1.87
C ARG A 157 -13.86 -13.20 1.10
N LEU A 158 -13.88 -11.99 1.66
CA LEU A 158 -13.17 -10.83 1.09
C LEU A 158 -11.65 -11.06 1.07
N VAL A 159 -11.07 -11.60 2.14
CA VAL A 159 -9.64 -11.94 2.15
C VAL A 159 -9.33 -13.04 1.13
N ASP A 160 -10.20 -14.06 1.02
CA ASP A 160 -10.01 -15.14 0.05
C ASP A 160 -10.06 -14.59 -1.38
N LYS A 161 -10.91 -13.60 -1.63
CA LYS A 161 -11.03 -12.89 -2.92
C LYS A 161 -9.81 -12.02 -3.23
N ALA A 162 -9.27 -11.30 -2.25
CA ALA A 162 -8.01 -10.58 -2.38
C ALA A 162 -6.83 -11.54 -2.63
N GLN A 163 -6.85 -12.72 -2.00
CA GLN A 163 -5.84 -13.76 -2.19
C GLN A 163 -5.90 -14.34 -3.61
N GLU A 164 -7.08 -14.59 -4.15
CA GLU A 164 -7.28 -15.06 -5.54
C GLU A 164 -6.56 -14.15 -6.55
N LEU A 165 -6.73 -12.84 -6.42
CA LEU A 165 -6.04 -11.87 -7.27
C LEU A 165 -4.53 -11.86 -7.01
N ALA A 166 -4.09 -11.84 -5.74
CA ALA A 166 -2.67 -11.85 -5.41
C ALA A 166 -1.94 -13.08 -5.96
N ASP A 167 -2.57 -14.26 -5.92
CA ASP A 167 -2.01 -15.51 -6.44
C ASP A 167 -1.80 -15.50 -7.96
N LYS A 168 -2.53 -14.66 -8.69
CA LYS A 168 -2.27 -14.38 -10.11
C LYS A 168 -1.13 -13.38 -10.26
N LEU A 169 -1.13 -12.34 -9.43
CA LEU A 169 -0.17 -11.25 -9.48
C LEU A 169 1.26 -11.65 -9.07
N VAL A 170 1.44 -12.68 -8.23
CA VAL A 170 2.78 -13.19 -7.88
C VAL A 170 3.60 -13.62 -9.09
N HIS A 171 2.97 -13.90 -10.23
CA HIS A 171 3.64 -14.24 -11.48
C HIS A 171 4.44 -13.07 -12.09
N GLY A 172 4.31 -11.85 -11.57
CA GLY A 172 5.16 -10.71 -11.95
C GLY A 172 6.61 -10.90 -11.48
N TRP A 173 6.84 -11.72 -10.45
CA TRP A 173 8.18 -12.15 -10.06
C TRP A 173 8.60 -13.38 -10.88
N LEU A 174 9.27 -13.13 -12.00
CA LEU A 174 9.80 -14.17 -12.87
C LEU A 174 11.15 -14.66 -12.34
N SER A 175 11.26 -15.97 -12.09
CA SER A 175 12.46 -16.58 -11.49
C SER A 175 12.79 -15.96 -10.12
N ASP A 176 14.03 -15.52 -9.90
CA ASP A 176 14.49 -14.98 -8.61
C ASP A 176 14.63 -13.44 -8.60
N ASN A 177 13.97 -12.73 -9.53
CA ASN A 177 14.04 -11.27 -9.57
C ASN A 177 13.59 -10.63 -8.25
N ASP A 178 14.22 -9.51 -7.88
CA ASP A 178 13.80 -8.74 -6.71
C ASP A 178 12.66 -7.80 -7.10
N ILE A 179 12.77 -7.20 -8.28
CA ILE A 179 11.81 -6.25 -8.86
C ILE A 179 10.85 -7.02 -9.78
N PRO A 180 9.53 -6.96 -9.55
CA PRO A 180 8.56 -7.60 -10.43
C PRO A 180 8.41 -6.86 -11.75
N TYR A 181 7.96 -7.58 -12.78
CA TYR A 181 7.32 -6.98 -13.95
C TYR A 181 5.90 -6.54 -13.57
N ASN A 182 5.50 -5.35 -13.99
CA ASN A 182 4.18 -4.81 -13.66
C ASN A 182 3.04 -5.41 -14.48
N GLU A 183 3.25 -5.65 -15.76
CA GLU A 183 2.19 -6.06 -16.68
C GLU A 183 2.13 -7.57 -16.78
N LEU A 184 0.94 -8.15 -16.56
CA LEU A 184 0.73 -9.59 -16.62
C LEU A 184 -0.34 -9.96 -17.64
N ASN A 185 -0.09 -11.07 -18.35
CA ASN A 185 -1.12 -11.76 -19.11
C ASN A 185 -1.79 -12.81 -18.22
N PHE A 186 -3.03 -12.56 -17.81
CA PHE A 186 -3.78 -13.50 -16.96
C PHE A 186 -4.23 -14.77 -17.69
N THR A 187 -4.18 -14.83 -19.03
CA THR A 187 -4.46 -16.07 -19.77
C THR A 187 -3.29 -17.05 -19.67
N THR A 188 -2.05 -16.54 -19.75
CA THR A 188 -0.84 -17.37 -19.72
C THR A 188 -0.18 -17.44 -18.34
N ASN A 189 -0.59 -16.59 -17.39
CA ASN A 189 0.09 -16.38 -16.10
C ASN A 189 1.58 -16.04 -16.27
N GLN A 190 1.89 -15.21 -17.26
CA GLN A 190 3.25 -14.74 -17.52
C GLN A 190 3.29 -13.22 -17.51
N PRO A 191 4.41 -12.63 -17.05
CA PRO A 191 4.64 -11.21 -17.23
C PRO A 191 4.81 -10.88 -18.71
N ILE A 192 4.43 -9.66 -19.09
CA ILE A 192 4.83 -9.09 -20.36
C ILE A 192 6.25 -8.57 -20.21
N ILE A 193 7.15 -9.14 -21.00
CA ILE A 193 8.54 -8.72 -21.07
C ILE A 193 8.67 -7.85 -22.32
N GLU A 194 8.69 -6.54 -22.15
CA GLU A 194 8.95 -5.61 -23.23
C GLU A 194 10.46 -5.41 -23.37
N GLU A 195 10.99 -5.46 -24.60
CA GLU A 195 12.37 -5.08 -24.84
C GLU A 195 12.53 -3.58 -24.56
N LEU A 196 13.42 -3.23 -23.61
CA LEU A 196 13.81 -1.86 -23.31
C LEU A 196 14.50 -1.26 -24.55
N ASN A 197 13.76 -0.63 -25.46
CA ASN A 197 14.31 0.15 -26.56
C ASN A 197 14.03 1.64 -26.34
N ASP A 198 14.98 2.50 -26.71
CA ASP A 198 14.99 3.96 -26.44
C ASP A 198 13.81 4.75 -27.05
N ALA A 199 12.93 4.11 -27.83
CA ALA A 199 11.89 4.79 -28.63
C ALA A 199 10.55 5.00 -27.90
N CYS A 200 10.34 4.41 -26.73
CA CYS A 200 9.03 4.36 -26.08
C CYS A 200 9.07 4.87 -24.62
N LEU A 201 9.57 6.09 -24.41
CA LEU A 201 9.60 6.78 -23.10
C LEU A 201 8.23 6.85 -22.39
N GLU A 202 7.11 6.67 -23.11
CA GLU A 202 5.75 6.85 -22.60
C GLU A 202 5.08 5.55 -22.10
N ASP A 203 5.56 4.35 -22.50
CA ASP A 203 4.97 3.06 -22.10
C ASP A 203 5.68 2.41 -20.88
N TRP A 204 6.70 3.07 -20.31
CA TRP A 204 7.57 2.49 -19.26
C TRP A 204 7.02 2.50 -17.84
N PHE A 205 5.69 2.58 -17.67
CA PHE A 205 5.06 2.41 -16.35
C PHE A 205 5.48 1.08 -15.68
N SER A 206 5.83 0.07 -16.47
CA SER A 206 6.14 -1.27 -15.99
C SER A 206 7.43 -1.42 -15.17
N ALA A 207 8.32 -0.43 -15.19
CA ALA A 207 9.65 -0.45 -14.56
C ALA A 207 9.85 0.65 -13.51
N PHE A 208 8.79 1.33 -13.07
CA PHE A 208 8.91 2.45 -12.15
C PHE A 208 9.14 2.04 -10.69
N ALA A 209 9.95 2.83 -9.98
CA ALA A 209 10.22 2.66 -8.56
C ALA A 209 8.92 2.72 -7.73
N ALA A 210 7.98 3.60 -8.07
CA ALA A 210 6.64 3.60 -7.47
C ALA A 210 5.92 2.27 -7.69
N VAL A 211 5.94 1.72 -8.90
CA VAL A 211 5.20 0.51 -9.24
C VAL A 211 5.66 -0.70 -8.45
N ALA A 212 6.97 -0.92 -8.33
CA ALA A 212 7.52 -2.01 -7.52
C ALA A 212 7.61 -1.68 -6.01
N GLY A 213 7.62 -0.39 -5.65
CA GLY A 213 7.74 0.11 -4.28
C GLY A 213 6.43 0.20 -3.50
N THR A 214 5.30 0.23 -4.20
CA THR A 214 3.96 0.55 -3.67
C THR A 214 3.07 -0.69 -3.62
N LEU A 215 3.60 -1.77 -3.04
CA LEU A 215 2.89 -3.05 -2.90
C LEU A 215 2.81 -3.53 -1.44
N VAL A 216 3.72 -3.03 -0.59
CA VAL A 216 4.03 -3.67 0.69
C VAL A 216 2.93 -3.53 1.75
N LEU A 217 2.10 -2.48 1.70
CA LEU A 217 1.04 -2.29 2.71
C LEU A 217 -0.03 -3.38 2.57
N GLU A 218 -0.54 -3.55 1.36
CA GLU A 218 -1.58 -4.50 0.98
C GLU A 218 -1.07 -5.93 1.13
N TRP A 219 0.11 -6.22 0.56
CA TRP A 219 0.66 -7.57 0.55
C TRP A 219 1.11 -8.03 1.95
N SER A 220 1.59 -7.11 2.79
CA SER A 220 1.88 -7.41 4.20
C SER A 220 0.62 -7.72 5.00
N ARG A 221 -0.48 -6.99 4.77
CA ARG A 221 -1.79 -7.28 5.41
C ARG A 221 -2.39 -8.57 4.90
N LEU A 222 -2.30 -8.84 3.60
CA LEU A 222 -2.75 -10.11 3.04
C LEU A 222 -1.99 -11.29 3.66
N SER A 223 -0.67 -11.17 3.85
CA SER A 223 0.13 -12.19 4.54
C SER A 223 -0.33 -12.44 5.97
N GLU A 224 -0.69 -11.38 6.71
CA GLU A 224 -1.22 -11.49 8.06
C GLU A 224 -2.55 -12.26 8.08
N TYR A 225 -3.46 -11.98 7.15
CA TYR A 225 -4.80 -12.56 7.14
C TYR A 225 -4.90 -13.95 6.49
N THR A 226 -3.94 -14.30 5.64
CA THR A 226 -3.86 -15.63 5.00
C THR A 226 -2.90 -16.57 5.74
N GLY A 227 -1.96 -16.03 6.52
CA GLY A 227 -0.86 -16.80 7.11
C GLY A 227 0.25 -17.14 6.11
N ASN A 228 0.14 -16.72 4.84
CA ASN A 228 1.14 -16.98 3.81
C ASN A 228 2.15 -15.83 3.75
N ALA A 229 3.38 -16.06 4.22
CA ALA A 229 4.41 -15.05 4.30
C ALA A 229 4.91 -14.56 2.92
N LYS A 230 4.66 -15.32 1.85
CA LYS A 230 5.15 -15.04 0.49
C LYS A 230 4.83 -13.62 0.03
N TYR A 231 3.62 -13.12 0.28
CA TYR A 231 3.22 -11.80 -0.24
C TYR A 231 4.05 -10.68 0.41
N ARG A 232 4.22 -10.72 1.73
CA ARG A 232 5.07 -9.77 2.46
C ARG A 232 6.52 -9.88 2.01
N GLU A 233 7.04 -11.10 1.89
CA GLU A 233 8.44 -11.32 1.52
C GLU A 233 8.75 -10.76 0.13
N LEU A 234 7.90 -11.01 -0.87
CA LEU A 234 8.06 -10.48 -2.22
C LEU A 234 8.02 -8.95 -2.25
N SER A 235 7.00 -8.35 -1.63
CA SER A 235 6.81 -6.89 -1.63
C SER A 235 7.89 -6.15 -0.82
N GLU A 236 8.31 -6.68 0.33
CA GLU A 236 9.44 -6.13 1.09
C GLU A 236 10.76 -6.25 0.31
N LYS A 237 10.98 -7.37 -0.40
CA LYS A 237 12.18 -7.59 -1.23
C LYS A 237 12.27 -6.54 -2.34
N ALA A 238 11.16 -6.30 -3.06
CA ALA A 238 11.09 -5.29 -4.12
C ALA A 238 11.38 -3.87 -3.61
N MET A 239 10.64 -3.41 -2.58
CA MET A 239 10.83 -2.08 -2.01
C MET A 239 12.24 -1.88 -1.43
N ARG A 240 12.79 -2.91 -0.78
CA ARG A 240 14.18 -2.88 -0.29
C ARG A 240 15.18 -2.78 -1.42
N ARG A 241 14.97 -3.53 -2.50
CA ARG A 241 15.90 -3.54 -3.64
C ARG A 241 16.05 -2.16 -4.24
N ILE A 242 14.93 -1.47 -4.53
CA ILE A 242 14.93 -0.08 -5.00
C ILE A 242 15.82 0.79 -4.12
N GLY A 243 15.65 0.64 -2.81
CA GLY A 243 16.38 1.43 -1.84
C GLY A 243 17.88 1.15 -1.73
N LEU A 244 18.35 0.03 -2.27
CA LEU A 244 19.76 -0.38 -2.29
C LEU A 244 20.43 -0.12 -3.65
N LEU A 245 19.69 0.34 -4.66
CA LEU A 245 20.26 0.65 -5.96
C LEU A 245 21.18 1.87 -5.87
N PRO A 246 22.22 1.94 -6.73
CA PRO A 246 22.96 3.18 -6.93
C PRO A 246 22.01 4.33 -7.26
N ALA A 247 22.15 5.44 -6.54
CA ALA A 247 21.28 6.59 -6.60
C ALA A 247 22.11 7.86 -6.84
N PRO A 248 21.62 8.84 -7.64
CA PRO A 248 22.32 10.12 -7.83
C PRO A 248 22.55 10.89 -6.52
N PHE A 249 21.60 10.78 -5.58
CA PHE A 249 21.70 11.36 -4.25
C PHE A 249 21.31 10.34 -3.18
N PRO A 250 21.80 10.46 -1.93
CA PRO A 250 21.45 9.53 -0.86
C PRO A 250 19.94 9.40 -0.67
N GLY A 251 19.42 8.19 -0.71
CA GLY A 251 18.00 7.93 -0.48
C GLY A 251 17.05 8.34 -1.62
N LEU A 252 17.57 8.83 -2.75
CA LEU A 252 16.78 9.23 -3.91
C LEU A 252 17.05 8.31 -5.11
N PRO A 253 16.38 7.13 -5.18
CA PRO A 253 16.55 6.21 -6.30
C PRO A 253 16.13 6.86 -7.61
N VAL A 254 16.67 6.37 -8.72
CA VAL A 254 16.18 6.74 -10.04
C VAL A 254 14.76 6.22 -10.23
N GLN A 255 13.99 6.89 -11.09
CA GLN A 255 12.61 6.50 -11.37
C GLN A 255 12.50 5.12 -12.02
N MET A 256 13.40 4.76 -12.94
CA MET A 256 13.32 3.50 -13.70
C MET A 256 14.27 2.43 -13.18
N VAL A 257 13.74 1.24 -12.95
CA VAL A 257 14.47 0.07 -12.48
C VAL A 257 14.15 -1.13 -13.36
N ASP A 258 15.17 -1.69 -13.99
CA ASP A 258 15.04 -2.85 -14.86
C ASP A 258 14.74 -4.13 -14.05
N PRO A 259 13.59 -4.80 -14.25
CA PRO A 259 13.24 -6.04 -13.56
C PRO A 259 14.13 -7.24 -13.87
N GLU A 260 14.70 -7.30 -15.09
CA GLU A 260 15.58 -8.38 -15.52
C GLU A 260 16.95 -8.25 -14.85
N THR A 261 17.57 -7.07 -14.97
CA THR A 261 18.93 -6.86 -14.47
C THR A 261 18.99 -6.41 -13.01
N ASN A 262 17.85 -6.00 -12.43
CA ASN A 262 17.74 -5.39 -11.10
C ASN A 262 18.66 -4.17 -10.94
N LYS A 263 18.80 -3.37 -12.00
CA LYS A 263 19.67 -2.18 -12.04
C LYS A 263 18.87 -0.90 -12.32
N PRO A 264 19.36 0.26 -11.85
CA PRO A 264 18.80 1.55 -12.25
C PRO A 264 18.96 1.75 -13.76
N ASN A 265 17.94 2.32 -14.41
CA ASN A 265 18.00 2.78 -15.78
C ASN A 265 17.87 4.32 -15.82
N GLY A 266 18.86 4.99 -16.40
CA GLY A 266 18.92 6.45 -16.43
C GLY A 266 19.35 7.08 -15.10
N THR A 267 19.11 8.40 -14.99
CA THR A 267 19.53 9.23 -13.84
C THR A 267 18.41 10.14 -13.32
N TYR A 268 17.19 9.96 -13.84
CA TYR A 268 16.05 10.79 -13.49
C TYR A 268 15.59 10.55 -12.06
N VAL A 269 15.49 11.62 -11.27
CA VAL A 269 15.05 11.58 -9.88
C VAL A 269 13.91 12.58 -9.70
N THR A 270 12.83 12.12 -9.09
CA THR A 270 11.65 12.94 -8.84
C THR A 270 10.85 12.46 -7.61
N TRP A 271 9.98 13.31 -7.07
CA TRP A 271 8.89 12.95 -6.16
C TRP A 271 7.53 12.83 -6.86
N GLY A 272 7.46 13.09 -8.17
CA GLY A 272 6.23 12.96 -8.96
C GLY A 272 5.98 11.55 -9.46
N ALA A 273 5.19 11.47 -10.54
CA ALA A 273 4.70 10.22 -11.10
C ALA A 273 5.86 9.23 -11.34
N GLY A 274 5.65 7.96 -10.98
CA GLY A 274 6.66 6.89 -11.12
C GLY A 274 7.68 6.81 -9.99
N SER A 275 7.72 7.77 -9.06
CA SER A 275 8.57 7.71 -7.85
C SER A 275 7.85 8.07 -6.55
N ASP A 276 6.81 8.91 -6.62
CA ASP A 276 5.98 9.41 -5.52
C ASP A 276 5.72 8.40 -4.39
N SER A 277 5.00 7.35 -4.72
CA SER A 277 4.39 6.43 -3.77
C SER A 277 5.40 5.44 -3.19
N TYR A 278 6.57 5.29 -3.81
CA TYR A 278 7.70 4.61 -3.16
C TYR A 278 8.07 5.33 -1.85
N PHE A 279 8.24 6.65 -1.88
CA PHE A 279 8.57 7.43 -0.69
C PHE A 279 7.42 7.40 0.33
N GLU A 280 6.19 7.52 -0.15
CA GLU A 280 5.00 7.39 0.68
C GLU A 280 4.96 6.06 1.46
N TYR A 281 5.24 4.94 0.78
CA TYR A 281 5.17 3.61 1.36
C TYR A 281 6.28 3.33 2.36
N LEU A 282 7.47 3.93 2.20
CA LEU A 282 8.55 3.81 3.20
C LEU A 282 8.10 4.28 4.59
N ILE A 283 7.50 5.47 4.67
CA ILE A 283 7.04 6.02 5.95
C ILE A 283 5.77 5.32 6.44
N LYS A 284 4.80 5.06 5.54
CA LYS A 284 3.56 4.36 5.90
C LYS A 284 3.84 2.97 6.44
N TYR A 285 4.70 2.19 5.79
CA TYR A 285 5.01 0.83 6.22
C TYR A 285 5.86 0.79 7.49
N GLY A 286 6.84 1.70 7.62
CA GLY A 286 7.57 1.87 8.88
C GLY A 286 6.67 2.18 10.08
N ARG A 287 5.59 2.96 9.85
CA ARG A 287 4.56 3.23 10.86
C ARG A 287 3.61 2.06 11.08
N LEU A 288 3.15 1.40 10.02
CA LEU A 288 2.24 0.25 10.08
C LEU A 288 2.83 -0.91 10.90
N THR A 289 4.14 -1.16 10.72
CA THR A 289 4.89 -2.17 11.47
C THR A 289 5.25 -1.73 12.90
N ASN A 290 4.85 -0.51 13.30
CA ASN A 290 5.11 0.10 14.60
C ASN A 290 6.59 0.03 15.01
N ASN A 291 7.48 0.24 14.04
CA ASN A 291 8.92 0.19 14.25
C ASN A 291 9.58 1.44 13.65
N ALA A 292 9.77 2.44 14.51
CA ALA A 292 10.35 3.73 14.15
C ALA A 292 11.83 3.65 13.70
N ASN A 293 12.51 2.51 13.93
CA ASN A 293 13.92 2.30 13.59
C ASN A 293 14.11 1.30 12.44
N THR A 294 13.05 1.01 11.67
CA THR A 294 13.16 0.18 10.46
C THR A 294 14.09 0.81 9.44
N VAL A 295 14.60 -0.03 8.54
CA VAL A 295 15.26 0.43 7.31
C VAL A 295 14.37 1.40 6.53
N TRP A 296 13.05 1.21 6.54
CA TRP A 296 12.07 2.00 5.80
C TRP A 296 12.02 3.45 6.29
N THR A 297 11.87 3.68 7.60
CA THR A 297 11.83 5.03 8.15
C THR A 297 13.18 5.75 8.00
N LYS A 298 14.30 5.04 8.14
CA LYS A 298 15.65 5.61 7.92
C LYS A 298 15.83 6.04 6.47
N GLN A 299 15.43 5.19 5.54
CA GLN A 299 15.49 5.47 4.11
C GLN A 299 14.63 6.68 3.73
N TRP A 300 13.42 6.76 4.27
CA TRP A 300 12.54 7.92 4.08
C TRP A 300 13.16 9.21 4.62
N LEU A 301 13.73 9.19 5.84
CA LEU A 301 14.40 10.37 6.40
C LEU A 301 15.57 10.83 5.52
N THR A 302 16.40 9.88 5.05
CA THR A 302 17.50 10.20 4.14
C THR A 302 16.98 10.79 2.82
N ALA A 303 15.89 10.25 2.26
CA ALA A 303 15.27 10.78 1.04
C ALA A 303 14.78 12.22 1.26
N VAL A 304 14.09 12.51 2.37
CA VAL A 304 13.61 13.86 2.71
C VAL A 304 14.77 14.84 2.89
N ASP A 305 15.78 14.48 3.67
CA ASP A 305 16.96 15.33 3.89
C ASP A 305 17.65 15.67 2.55
N SER A 306 17.86 14.68 1.69
CA SER A 306 18.43 14.90 0.36
C SER A 306 17.52 15.75 -0.54
N SER A 307 16.21 15.58 -0.45
CA SER A 307 15.25 16.35 -1.25
C SER A 307 15.25 17.83 -0.88
N ILE A 308 15.36 18.14 0.42
CA ILE A 308 15.49 19.53 0.89
C ILE A 308 16.74 20.19 0.32
N VAL A 309 17.83 19.44 0.18
CA VAL A 309 19.11 19.97 -0.33
C VAL A 309 19.13 20.08 -1.86
N HIS A 310 18.55 19.10 -2.57
CA HIS A 310 18.78 18.95 -4.01
C HIS A 310 17.56 19.23 -4.89
N LEU A 311 16.34 19.08 -4.37
CA LEU A 311 15.10 19.16 -5.15
C LEU A 311 14.20 20.33 -4.75
N ALA A 312 14.26 20.78 -3.49
CA ALA A 312 13.46 21.91 -3.03
C ALA A 312 13.96 23.22 -3.66
N GLN A 313 13.09 23.91 -4.39
CA GLN A 313 13.38 25.23 -4.96
C GLN A 313 12.19 26.18 -4.78
N GLU A 314 12.46 27.47 -4.88
CA GLU A 314 11.46 28.53 -4.87
C GLU A 314 11.18 28.95 -6.32
N ALA A 315 9.90 28.94 -6.72
CA ALA A 315 9.52 29.28 -8.08
C ALA A 315 9.90 30.75 -8.38
N VAL A 316 10.49 30.97 -9.57
CA VAL A 316 11.07 32.26 -9.96
C VAL A 316 10.05 33.39 -9.83
N ASN A 317 10.43 34.47 -9.15
CA ASN A 317 9.57 35.64 -8.89
C ASN A 317 8.32 35.36 -8.03
N THR A 318 8.30 34.27 -7.27
CA THR A 318 7.25 33.97 -6.28
C THR A 318 7.87 33.63 -4.93
N ASN A 319 7.05 33.56 -3.88
CA ASN A 319 7.45 32.97 -2.59
C ASN A 319 6.96 31.51 -2.45
N VAL A 320 6.57 30.87 -3.55
CA VAL A 320 6.02 29.51 -3.56
C VAL A 320 7.18 28.53 -3.61
N LYS A 321 7.26 27.68 -2.58
CA LYS A 321 8.23 26.57 -2.53
C LYS A 321 7.62 25.34 -3.17
N GLY A 322 8.43 24.62 -3.96
CA GLY A 322 8.05 23.37 -4.60
C GLY A 322 9.20 22.36 -4.60
N ILE A 323 8.89 21.12 -4.99
CA ILE A 323 9.87 20.06 -5.21
C ILE A 323 10.02 19.87 -6.71
N TRP A 324 11.25 19.93 -7.21
CA TRP A 324 11.59 19.88 -8.63
C TRP A 324 12.16 18.51 -8.99
N ALA A 325 12.05 18.13 -10.26
CA ALA A 325 12.73 16.94 -10.77
C ALA A 325 14.13 17.27 -11.29
N LEU A 326 14.98 16.26 -11.34
CA LEU A 326 16.37 16.42 -11.78
C LEU A 326 16.76 15.33 -12.78
N THR A 327 17.29 15.77 -13.94
CA THR A 327 17.85 14.91 -14.98
C THR A 327 19.24 15.44 -15.33
N TRP A 328 20.29 14.61 -15.29
CA TRP A 328 21.64 15.01 -15.70
C TRP A 328 22.19 16.31 -15.05
N GLY A 329 21.77 16.62 -13.82
CA GLY A 329 22.18 17.85 -13.13
C GLY A 329 21.40 19.11 -13.54
N VAL A 330 20.37 18.99 -14.38
CA VAL A 330 19.46 20.08 -14.77
C VAL A 330 18.14 19.89 -14.04
N SER A 331 17.67 20.94 -13.35
CA SER A 331 16.38 20.94 -12.67
C SER A 331 15.25 21.37 -13.60
N THR A 332 14.14 20.64 -13.59
CA THR A 332 12.91 20.96 -14.32
C THR A 332 11.73 21.04 -13.36
N GLU A 333 10.82 22.00 -13.58
CA GLU A 333 9.64 22.16 -12.73
C GLU A 333 8.75 20.94 -12.88
N GLU A 334 8.40 20.31 -11.76
CA GLU A 334 7.34 19.32 -11.74
C GLU A 334 6.13 19.90 -11.03
N THR A 335 5.09 20.18 -11.81
CA THR A 335 3.76 20.47 -11.27
C THR A 335 2.98 19.16 -11.14
N GLY A 336 3.40 18.29 -10.23
CA GLY A 336 2.52 17.25 -9.71
C GLY A 336 1.50 17.88 -8.78
N SER A 337 0.24 17.44 -8.81
CA SER A 337 -0.86 17.93 -7.96
C SER A 337 -0.63 17.75 -6.44
N TRP A 338 0.51 17.19 -6.04
CA TRP A 338 0.91 16.93 -4.65
C TRP A 338 1.96 17.91 -4.11
N ALA A 339 2.43 18.87 -4.92
CA ALA A 339 3.38 19.90 -4.48
C ALA A 339 2.71 21.03 -3.68
N VAL A 340 1.88 20.70 -2.67
CA VAL A 340 1.38 21.66 -1.68
C VAL A 340 1.20 20.97 -0.32
N ALA A 341 2.17 21.15 0.57
CA ALA A 341 1.96 21.23 2.03
C ALA A 341 3.19 21.85 2.71
#